data_AF-A0A949B3G4-F1
#
_entry.id   AF-A0A949B3G4-F1
#
_cell.length_a   1.000
_cell.length_b   1.000
_cell.length_c   1.000
_cell.angle_alpha   90.00
_cell.angle_beta   90.00
_cell.angle_gamma   90.00
#
_symmetry.space_group_name_H-M   'P 1'
#
loop_
_entity.id
_entity.type
_entity.pdbx_description
1 polymer ?
#
loop_
_entity_poly.entity_id
_entity_poly.type
_entity_poly.pdbx_seq_one_letter_code
_entity_poly.pdbx_strand_id
1 'polypeptide(L)'
;MSREQESRVHALFSSGRITIKGRGSEPELNILIAGVRDSGKIKIEITHPWGRPLLHILLNEKRFQILSFSEKRYYSGYLGPFDPSGFFPGMLDPDQIWTFVRGYPVIRKHNRAVSLKENQATLLNT
;
A
#
# COMPACT_ATOMS: atom_id res chain seq x y z
N MET A 1 10.14 1.24 -16.89
CA MET A 1 10.16 2.72 -16.79
C MET A 1 11.54 3.19 -16.31
N SER A 2 12.04 4.31 -16.84
CA SER A 2 13.28 4.93 -16.35
C SER A 2 13.07 5.54 -14.96
N ARG A 3 14.09 5.54 -14.08
CA ARG A 3 14.05 6.22 -12.76
C ARG A 3 13.62 7.69 -12.87
N GLU A 4 13.91 8.32 -14.00
CA GLU A 4 13.54 9.71 -14.29
C GLU A 4 12.03 9.89 -14.54
N GLN A 5 11.36 8.88 -15.08
CA GLN A 5 9.90 8.93 -15.24
C GLN A 5 9.21 8.71 -13.88
N GLU A 6 9.79 7.88 -13.01
CA GLU A 6 9.21 7.64 -11.69
C GLU A 6 9.18 8.90 -10.83
N SER A 7 10.23 9.72 -10.88
CA SER A 7 10.34 10.94 -10.07
C SER A 7 9.34 12.02 -10.48
N ARG A 8 8.81 11.96 -11.71
CA ARG A 8 7.85 12.93 -12.27
C ARG A 8 6.40 12.62 -11.94
N VAL A 9 6.09 11.47 -11.33
CA VAL A 9 4.71 11.17 -10.92
C VAL A 9 4.45 11.79 -9.55
N HIS A 10 3.81 12.95 -9.56
CA HIS A 10 3.47 13.70 -8.35
C HIS A 10 2.10 13.33 -7.78
N ALA A 11 1.18 12.87 -8.63
CA ALA A 11 -0.14 12.43 -8.21
C ALA A 11 -0.55 11.16 -8.97
N LEU A 12 -1.40 10.37 -8.35
CA LEU A 12 -2.02 9.19 -8.96
C LEU A 12 -3.49 9.10 -8.59
N PHE A 13 -4.22 8.46 -9.48
CA PHE A 13 -5.56 7.97 -9.26
C PHE A 13 -5.67 6.59 -9.90
N SER A 14 -6.18 5.62 -9.16
CA SER A 14 -6.38 4.26 -9.62
C SER A 14 -7.70 3.74 -9.07
N SER A 15 -8.42 2.97 -9.88
CA SER A 15 -9.64 2.30 -9.49
C SER A 15 -9.65 0.90 -10.07
N GLY A 16 -10.23 -0.05 -9.36
CA GLY A 16 -10.28 -1.42 -9.84
C GLY A 16 -11.08 -2.32 -8.92
N ARG A 17 -10.83 -3.63 -9.06
CA ARG A 17 -11.44 -4.67 -8.25
C ARG A 17 -10.35 -5.44 -7.51
N ILE A 18 -10.61 -5.76 -6.24
CA ILE A 18 -9.75 -6.62 -5.41
C ILE A 18 -10.53 -7.87 -5.04
N THR A 19 -9.86 -9.01 -5.05
CA THR A 19 -10.44 -10.28 -4.60
C THR A 19 -9.75 -10.69 -3.32
N ILE A 20 -10.50 -10.82 -2.23
CA ILE A 20 -9.95 -11.27 -0.96
C ILE A 20 -10.12 -12.79 -0.90
N LYS A 21 -9.02 -13.54 -0.96
CA LYS A 21 -9.08 -15.00 -0.82
C LYS A 21 -9.20 -15.40 0.65
N GLY A 22 -10.40 -15.82 1.05
CA GLY A 22 -10.69 -16.38 2.38
C GLY A 22 -11.09 -17.85 2.32
N ARG A 23 -11.25 -18.50 3.47
CA ARG A 23 -11.89 -19.83 3.54
C ARG A 23 -13.40 -19.67 3.31
N GLY A 24 -13.90 -20.04 2.13
CA GLY A 24 -15.33 -20.22 1.85
C GLY A 24 -15.96 -19.22 0.87
N SER A 25 -15.39 -18.02 0.72
CA SER A 25 -15.77 -17.08 -0.35
C SER A 25 -14.59 -16.23 -0.79
N GLU A 26 -14.58 -15.88 -2.08
CA GLU A 26 -13.64 -14.93 -2.67
C GLU A 26 -14.42 -13.66 -3.07
N PRO A 27 -14.81 -12.81 -2.09
CA PRO A 27 -15.56 -11.61 -2.41
C PRO A 27 -14.72 -10.68 -3.28
N GLU A 28 -15.34 -10.22 -4.38
CA GLU A 28 -14.82 -9.15 -5.21
C GLU A 28 -15.31 -7.81 -4.66
N LEU A 29 -14.39 -6.89 -4.40
CA LEU A 29 -14.65 -5.56 -3.86
C LEU A 29 -14.12 -4.51 -4.82
N ASN A 30 -14.76 -3.34 -4.84
CA ASN A 30 -14.24 -2.20 -5.58
C ASN A 30 -13.19 -1.49 -4.72
N ILE A 31 -12.09 -1.08 -5.35
CA ILE A 31 -11.06 -0.26 -4.73
C ILE A 31 -10.89 1.05 -5.50
N LEU A 32 -10.71 2.14 -4.76
CA LEU A 32 -10.29 3.44 -5.26
C LEU A 32 -9.05 3.86 -4.48
N ILE A 33 -8.05 4.37 -5.20
CA ILE A 33 -6.82 4.90 -4.61
C ILE A 33 -6.54 6.26 -5.26
N ALA A 34 -6.30 7.27 -4.44
CA ALA A 34 -5.82 8.57 -4.87
C ALA A 34 -4.64 8.98 -3.99
N GLY A 35 -3.58 9.53 -4.58
CA GLY A 35 -2.40 9.91 -3.80
C GLY A 35 -1.63 11.06 -4.41
N VAL A 36 -0.99 11.86 -3.55
CA VAL A 36 -0.10 12.96 -3.93
C VAL A 36 1.23 12.81 -3.20
N ARG A 37 2.28 12.47 -3.96
CA ARG A 37 3.59 12.06 -3.48
C ARG A 37 4.22 13.09 -2.55
N ASP A 38 4.27 14.35 -3.01
CA ASP A 38 5.01 15.42 -2.33
C ASP A 38 4.34 15.84 -1.00
N SER A 39 3.07 15.50 -0.82
CA SER A 39 2.34 15.73 0.42
C SER A 39 2.27 14.49 1.32
N GLY A 40 2.74 13.33 0.85
CA GLY A 40 2.58 12.05 1.54
C GLY A 40 1.12 11.67 1.79
N LYS A 41 0.17 12.25 1.05
CA LYS A 41 -1.27 12.02 1.25
C LYS A 41 -1.75 10.94 0.33
N ILE A 42 -2.35 9.90 0.89
CA ILE A 42 -2.95 8.80 0.13
C ILE A 42 -4.31 8.50 0.74
N LYS A 43 -5.31 8.35 -0.11
CA LYS A 43 -6.65 7.92 0.24
C LYS A 43 -6.93 6.60 -0.47
N ILE A 44 -7.38 5.61 0.29
CA ILE A 44 -7.84 4.33 -0.23
C ILE A 44 -9.28 4.13 0.24
N GLU A 45 -10.17 3.80 -0.68
CA GLU A 45 -11.55 3.43 -0.38
C GLU A 45 -11.82 2.05 -0.91
N ILE A 46 -12.42 1.21 -0.07
CA ILE A 46 -12.89 -0.12 -0.44
C ILE A 46 -14.41 -0.14 -0.26
N THR A 47 -15.11 -0.48 -1.33
CA THR A 47 -16.57 -0.52 -1.36
C THR A 47 -17.05 -1.89 -1.83
N HIS A 48 -18.21 -2.28 -1.35
CA HIS A 48 -18.96 -3.39 -1.91
C HIS A 48 -19.31 -3.08 -3.38
N PRO A 49 -19.41 -4.09 -4.28
CA PRO A 49 -19.88 -3.87 -5.65
C PRO A 49 -21.21 -3.11 -5.80
N TRP A 50 -22.02 -3.04 -4.74
CA TRP A 50 -23.31 -2.34 -4.71
C TRP A 50 -23.20 -0.89 -4.22
N GLY A 51 -21.98 -0.37 -4.03
CA GLY A 51 -21.70 0.99 -3.60
C GLY A 51 -21.64 1.21 -2.08
N ARG A 52 -21.88 0.18 -1.25
CA ARG A 52 -21.76 0.30 0.22
C ARG A 52 -20.27 0.49 0.62
N PRO A 53 -19.91 1.51 1.40
CA PRO A 53 -18.54 1.65 1.91
C PRO A 53 -18.22 0.58 2.94
N LEU A 54 -17.03 0.01 2.84
CA LEU A 54 -16.52 -1.01 3.76
C LEU A 54 -15.34 -0.49 4.57
N LEU A 55 -14.39 0.17 3.91
CA LEU A 55 -13.18 0.65 4.55
C LEU A 55 -12.68 1.93 3.87
N HIS A 56 -12.39 2.96 4.66
CA HIS A 56 -11.62 4.12 4.19
C HIS A 56 -10.29 4.18 4.94
N ILE A 57 -9.20 4.36 4.22
CA ILE A 57 -7.87 4.55 4.77
C ILE A 57 -7.33 5.88 4.26
N LEU A 58 -6.92 6.73 5.19
CA LEU A 58 -6.19 7.96 4.91
C LEU A 58 -4.79 7.84 5.49
N LEU A 59 -3.80 8.05 4.64
CA LEU A 59 -2.42 8.23 5.03
C LEU A 59 -2.06 9.70 4.80
N ASN A 60 -1.40 10.28 5.79
CA ASN A 60 -0.88 11.63 5.72
C ASN A 60 0.54 11.61 6.31
N GLU A 61 1.53 11.59 5.42
CA GLU A 61 2.94 11.37 5.73
C GLU A 61 3.14 10.04 6.47
N LYS A 62 3.35 10.09 7.79
CA LYS A 62 3.48 8.92 8.65
C LYS A 62 2.23 8.62 9.45
N ARG A 63 1.20 9.45 9.42
CA ARG A 63 -0.04 9.19 10.16
C ARG A 63 -0.99 8.37 9.31
N PHE A 64 -1.69 7.43 9.95
CA PHE A 64 -2.80 6.73 9.34
C PHE A 64 -4.09 6.97 10.10
N GLN A 65 -5.19 6.97 9.36
CA GLN A 65 -6.55 6.97 9.87
C GLN A 65 -7.34 5.93 9.07
N ILE A 66 -8.03 5.03 9.76
CA ILE A 66 -8.82 3.96 9.13
C ILE A 66 -10.22 4.03 9.70
N LEU A 67 -11.21 4.11 8.82
CA LEU A 67 -12.61 3.99 9.16
C LEU A 67 -13.14 2.67 8.61
N SER A 68 -13.43 1.73 9.51
CA SER A 68 -14.05 0.44 9.19
C SER A 68 -15.56 0.54 9.40
N PHE A 69 -16.32 0.54 8.30
CA PHE A 69 -17.78 0.62 8.33
C PHE A 69 -18.42 -0.70 8.74
N SER A 70 -17.77 -1.83 8.44
CA SER A 70 -18.21 -3.16 8.87
C SER A 70 -18.13 -3.30 10.39
N GLU A 71 -17.04 -2.81 10.99
CA GLU A 71 -16.81 -2.91 12.44
C GLU A 71 -17.37 -1.73 13.24
N LYS A 72 -17.77 -0.64 12.56
CA LYS A 72 -18.13 0.65 13.18
C LYS A 72 -17.00 1.18 14.07
N ARG A 73 -15.76 1.08 13.58
CA ARG A 73 -14.55 1.45 14.32
C ARG A 73 -13.70 2.43 13.54
N TYR A 74 -13.06 3.33 14.30
CA TYR A 74 -12.06 4.25 13.82
C TYR A 74 -10.73 3.92 14.47
N TYR A 75 -9.71 3.73 13.64
CA TYR A 75 -8.34 3.49 14.05
C TYR A 75 -7.46 4.65 13.60
N SER A 76 -6.50 5.02 14.43
CA SER A 76 -5.50 6.02 14.05
C SER A 76 -4.17 5.73 14.70
N GLY A 77 -3.10 6.11 14.03
CA GLY A 77 -1.76 5.91 14.56
C GLY A 77 -0.70 6.42 13.61
N TYR A 78 0.48 5.85 13.76
CA TYR A 78 1.63 6.18 12.94
C TYR A 78 2.15 4.91 12.26
N LEU A 79 2.57 5.05 11.00
CA LEU A 79 3.32 4.04 10.26
C LEU A 79 4.64 3.79 10.98
N GLY A 80 4.99 2.51 11.14
CA GLY A 80 6.16 2.08 11.88
C GLY A 80 6.46 0.60 11.68
N PRO A 81 7.47 0.06 12.37
CA PRO A 81 7.88 -1.34 12.23
C PRO A 81 6.82 -2.36 12.69
N PHE A 82 5.77 -1.88 13.36
CA PHE A 82 4.69 -2.69 13.89
C PHE A 82 3.36 -2.07 13.45
N ASP A 83 2.56 -2.81 12.69
CA ASP A 83 1.18 -2.45 12.37
C ASP A 83 0.21 -3.18 13.32
N PRO A 84 -0.28 -2.52 14.38
CA PRO A 84 -1.25 -3.11 15.28
C PRO A 84 -2.64 -3.29 14.63
N SER A 85 -2.88 -2.66 13.48
CA SER A 85 -4.17 -2.69 12.82
C SER A 85 -4.36 -3.93 11.94
N GLY A 86 -3.27 -4.59 11.55
CA GLY A 86 -3.29 -5.78 10.69
C GLY A 86 -3.79 -5.53 9.26
N PHE A 87 -4.06 -4.28 8.88
CA PHE A 87 -4.53 -3.92 7.55
C PHE A 87 -3.42 -3.89 6.52
N PHE A 88 -2.18 -3.71 6.96
CA PHE A 88 -1.03 -3.66 6.09
C PHE A 88 -0.16 -4.92 6.23
N PRO A 89 0.19 -5.59 5.12
CA PRO A 89 1.05 -6.75 5.16
C PRO A 89 2.50 -6.33 5.49
N GLY A 90 2.80 -6.20 6.78
CA GLY A 90 4.15 -5.99 7.33
C GLY A 90 4.60 -4.52 7.43
N MET A 91 5.91 -4.34 7.59
CA MET A 91 6.54 -3.02 7.64
C MET A 91 6.30 -2.30 6.31
N LEU A 92 5.49 -1.24 6.33
CA LEU A 92 5.30 -0.37 5.18
C LEU A 92 5.87 1.02 5.49
N ASP A 93 7.06 1.29 4.98
CA ASP A 93 7.56 2.66 4.91
C ASP A 93 6.80 3.46 3.82
N PRO A 94 6.83 4.81 3.86
CA PRO A 94 6.12 5.63 2.89
C PRO A 94 6.46 5.34 1.41
N ASP A 95 7.69 4.95 1.10
CA ASP A 95 8.10 4.63 -0.27
C ASP A 95 7.49 3.30 -0.74
N GLN A 96 7.39 2.29 0.15
CA GLN A 96 6.68 1.05 -0.14
C GLN A 96 5.19 1.27 -0.37
N ILE A 97 4.58 2.14 0.43
CA ILE A 97 3.17 2.49 0.24
C ILE A 97 2.99 3.14 -1.12
N TRP A 98 3.82 4.15 -1.45
CA TRP A 98 3.78 4.82 -2.76
C TRP A 98 3.95 3.82 -3.92
N THR A 99 4.89 2.89 -3.77
CA THR A 99 5.17 1.81 -4.70
C THR A 99 3.94 0.89 -4.89
N PHE A 100 3.31 0.48 -3.79
CA PHE A 100 2.11 -0.35 -3.79
C PHE A 100 0.95 0.36 -4.48
N VAL A 101 0.69 1.63 -4.14
CA VAL A 101 -0.43 2.37 -4.71
C VAL A 101 -0.26 2.69 -6.19
N ARG A 102 0.98 2.78 -6.68
CA ARG A 102 1.27 2.88 -8.12
C ARG A 102 1.15 1.54 -8.85
N GLY A 103 1.09 0.41 -8.15
CA GLY A 103 1.14 -0.91 -8.76
C GLY A 103 2.45 -1.17 -9.51
N TYR A 104 3.53 -0.47 -9.15
CA TYR A 104 4.82 -0.55 -9.85
C TYR A 104 5.95 -0.69 -8.83
N PRO A 105 6.50 -1.90 -8.61
CA PRO A 105 7.51 -2.15 -7.58
C PRO A 105 8.78 -1.33 -7.83
N VAL A 106 9.22 -0.57 -6.82
CA VAL A 106 10.48 0.18 -6.86
C VAL A 106 11.60 -0.74 -6.42
N ILE A 107 12.66 -0.81 -7.24
CA ILE A 107 13.93 -1.40 -6.81
C ILE A 107 14.54 -0.44 -5.80
N ARG A 108 14.42 -0.77 -4.51
CA ARG A 108 15.07 -0.04 -3.43
C ARG A 108 16.57 0.08 -3.74
N LYS A 109 17.21 1.13 -3.21
CA LYS A 109 18.68 1.22 -3.16
C LYS A 109 19.21 0.13 -2.22
N HIS A 110 19.16 -1.12 -2.65
CA HIS A 110 19.97 -2.18 -2.08
C HIS A 110 21.26 -2.10 -2.88
N ASN A 111 22.33 -1.67 -2.22
CA ASN A 111 23.57 -1.27 -2.90
C ASN A 111 24.27 -2.46 -3.58
N ARG A 112 23.83 -3.71 -3.31
CA ARG A 112 24.37 -4.90 -3.96
C ARG A 112 23.42 -6.09 -3.85
N ALA A 113 23.08 -6.70 -4.99
CA ALA A 113 22.62 -8.08 -5.05
C ALA A 113 23.84 -8.98 -5.22
N VAL A 114 24.04 -9.94 -4.32
CA VAL A 114 25.15 -10.89 -4.36
C VAL A 114 24.62 -12.31 -4.31
N SER A 115 25.26 -13.22 -5.04
CA SER A 115 24.98 -14.66 -4.95
C SER A 115 26.03 -15.27 -4.02
N LEU A 116 25.67 -15.54 -2.76
CA LEU A 116 26.59 -16.18 -1.81
C LEU A 116 26.65 -17.71 -1.99
N LYS A 117 25.65 -18.29 -2.68
CA LYS A 117 25.55 -19.70 -3.07
C LYS A 117 24.87 -19.81 -4.43
N GLU A 118 25.01 -20.96 -5.08
CA GLU A 118 24.23 -21.29 -6.29
C GLU A 118 22.73 -21.23 -5.98
N ASN A 119 21.93 -20.66 -6.90
CA ASN A 119 20.48 -20.44 -6.77
C ASN A 119 20.01 -19.58 -5.58
N GLN A 120 20.86 -18.68 -5.05
CA GLN A 120 20.44 -17.75 -4.00
C GLN A 120 20.85 -16.31 -4.31
N ALA A 121 19.88 -15.39 -4.34
CA ALA A 121 20.15 -13.96 -4.37
C ALA A 121 20.00 -13.34 -2.97
N THR A 122 21.07 -12.71 -2.48
CA THR A 122 21.10 -11.98 -1.21
C THR A 122 21.17 -10.49 -1.48
N LEU A 123 20.34 -9.71 -0.79
CA LEU A 123 20.30 -8.26 -0.91
C LEU A 123 21.00 -7.63 0.30
N LEU A 124 22.10 -6.92 0.06
CA LEU A 124 22.87 -6.26 1.11
C LEU A 124 22.39 -4.81 1.30
N ASN A 125 22.05 -4.47 2.53
CA ASN A 125 21.84 -3.10 2.98
C ASN A 125 23.18 -2.57 3.50
N THR A 126 23.72 -1.51 2.91
CA THR A 126 24.87 -0.78 3.46
C THR A 126 24.37 0.45 4.18
#